data_AF-A0A5C7DYI7-F1
#
_entry.id   AF-A0A5C7DYI7-F1
#
_cell.length_a   1.000
_cell.length_b   1.000
_cell.length_c   1.000
_cell.angle_alpha   90.00
_cell.angle_beta   90.00
_cell.angle_gamma   90.00
#
_symmetry.space_group_name_H-M   'P 1'
#
loop_
_entity.id
_entity.type
_entity.pdbx_description
1 polymer ?
#
loop_
_entity_poly.entity_id
_entity_poly.type
_entity_poly.pdbx_seq_one_letter_code
_entity_poly.pdbx_strand_id
1 'polypeptide(L)' 'MKKLEDIKAMSFEKKMQIQKQLFDFISNNDLENVKNLLKDYPIKESFYEAHF' A
#
# COMPACT_ATOMS: atom_id res chain seq x y z
N MET A 1 -9.03 -6.94 4.31
CA MET A 1 -8.36 -7.24 3.02
C MET A 1 -9.34 -7.10 1.88
N LYS A 2 -9.14 -6.12 1.00
CA LYS A 2 -9.94 -5.97 -0.22
C LYS A 2 -9.54 -7.04 -1.23
N LYS A 3 -10.47 -7.41 -2.11
CA LYS A 3 -10.17 -8.33 -3.21
C LYS A 3 -9.34 -7.65 -4.28
N LEU A 4 -8.53 -8.42 -4.99
CA LEU A 4 -7.67 -7.89 -6.05
C LEU A 4 -8.48 -7.27 -7.19
N GLU A 5 -9.65 -7.81 -7.49
CA GLU A 5 -10.57 -7.32 -8.52
C GLU A 5 -11.06 -5.91 -8.16
N ASP A 6 -11.44 -5.69 -6.90
CA ASP A 6 -11.89 -4.39 -6.39
C ASP A 6 -10.75 -3.35 -6.43
N ILE A 7 -9.52 -3.79 -6.15
CA ILE A 7 -8.32 -2.93 -6.21
C ILE A 7 -7.98 -2.56 -7.66
N LYS A 8 -8.11 -3.51 -8.59
CA LYS A 8 -7.89 -3.25 -10.02
C LYS A 8 -8.91 -2.27 -10.57
N ALA A 9 -10.18 -2.40 -10.18
CA ALA A 9 -11.30 -1.55 -10.61
C ALA A 9 -11.28 -0.13 -10.00
N MET A 10 -10.44 0.15 -8.99
CA MET A 10 -10.35 1.50 -8.43
C MET A 10 -9.86 2.53 -9.45
N SER A 11 -10.48 3.71 -9.41
CA SER A 11 -10.05 4.86 -10.20
C SER A 11 -8.62 5.24 -9.89
N PHE A 12 -7.94 5.84 -10.87
CA PHE A 12 -6.59 6.33 -10.72
C PHE A 12 -6.46 7.31 -9.54
N GLU A 13 -7.39 8.26 -9.43
CA GLU A 13 -7.43 9.24 -8.33
C GLU A 13 -7.48 8.58 -6.96
N LYS A 14 -8.30 7.52 -6.81
CA LYS A 14 -8.42 6.81 -5.54
C LYS A 14 -7.15 6.05 -5.19
N LYS A 15 -6.48 5.45 -6.18
CA LYS A 15 -5.16 4.82 -6.01
C LYS A 15 -4.12 5.85 -5.56
N MET A 16 -4.12 7.04 -6.16
CA MET A 16 -3.20 8.13 -5.81
C MET A 16 -3.42 8.65 -4.38
N GLN A 17 -4.68 8.77 -3.95
CA GLN A 17 -5.01 9.14 -2.56
C GLN A 17 -4.50 8.10 -1.56
N ILE A 18 -4.73 6.81 -1.83
CA ILE A 18 -4.24 5.71 -0.96
C ILE A 18 -2.71 5.71 -0.89
N GLN A 19 -2.03 5.91 -2.03
CA GLN A 19 -0.58 5.99 -2.09
C GLN A 19 -0.06 7.18 -1.27
N LYS A 20 -0.66 8.36 -1.42
CA LYS A 20 -0.31 9.55 -0.63
C LYS A 20 -0.47 9.30 0.87
N GLN A 21 -1.61 8.73 1.27
CA GLN A 21 -1.87 8.38 2.67
C GLN A 21 -0.81 7.40 3.23
N LEU A 22 -0.42 6.39 2.47
CA LEU A 22 0.63 5.46 2.87
C LEU A 22 1.99 6.18 3.05
N PHE A 23 2.35 7.06 2.11
CA PHE A 23 3.58 7.86 2.24
C PHE A 23 3.55 8.79 3.44
N ASP A 24 2.40 9.39 3.75
CA ASP A 24 2.24 10.26 4.92
C ASP A 24 2.45 9.44 6.21
N PHE A 25 1.91 8.22 6.31
CA PHE A 25 2.16 7.36 7.48
C PHE A 25 3.63 6.96 7.61
N ILE A 26 4.28 6.58 6.50
CA ILE A 26 5.71 6.21 6.50
C ILE A 26 6.58 7.40 6.92
N SER A 27 6.30 8.59 6.35
CA SER A 27 7.09 9.80 6.61
C SER A 27 6.98 10.25 8.06
N ASN A 28 5.86 9.96 8.71
CA ASN A 28 5.62 10.25 10.13
C ASN A 28 6.02 9.08 11.07
N ASN A 29 6.63 8.02 10.54
CA ASN A 29 6.97 6.80 11.29
C ASN A 29 5.76 6.16 12.02
N ASP A 30 4.56 6.32 11.45
CA ASP A 30 3.32 5.76 11.99
C ASP A 30 3.13 4.31 11.51
N LEU A 31 3.93 3.42 12.10
CA LEU A 31 3.98 2.01 11.72
C LEU A 31 2.66 1.28 11.97
N GLU A 32 1.86 1.73 12.94
CA GLU A 32 0.57 1.13 13.25
C GLU A 32 -0.43 1.36 12.12
N ASN A 33 -0.52 2.60 11.62
CA ASN A 33 -1.39 2.92 10.50
C ASN A 33 -0.90 2.39 9.16
N VAL A 34 0.43 2.27 8.95
CA VAL A 34 0.98 1.50 7.82
C VAL A 34 0.46 0.07 7.85
N LYS A 35 0.62 -0.63 8.98
CA LYS A 35 0.18 -2.01 9.12
C LYS A 35 -1.33 -2.16 8.91
N ASN A 36 -2.12 -1.23 9.43
CA ASN A 36 -3.57 -1.25 9.27
C ASN A 36 -3.98 -1.05 7.80
N LEU A 37 -3.32 -0.14 7.06
CA LEU A 37 -3.60 0.08 5.65
C LEU A 37 -3.26 -1.16 4.80
N LEU A 38 -2.10 -1.79 5.06
CA LEU A 38 -1.65 -2.97 4.30
C LEU A 38 -2.53 -4.21 4.52
N LYS A 39 -3.31 -4.29 5.61
CA LYS A 39 -4.34 -5.33 5.78
C LYS A 39 -5.42 -5.26 4.71
N ASP A 40 -5.71 -4.06 4.20
CA ASP A 40 -6.75 -3.85 3.18
C ASP A 40 -6.19 -3.82 1.77
N TYR A 41 -4.95 -3.40 1.60
CA TYR A 41 -4.24 -3.34 0.33
C TYR A 41 -3.01 -4.25 0.39
N PRO A 42 -3.20 -5.56 0.26
CA PRO A 42 -2.09 -6.51 0.33
C PRO A 42 -1.13 -6.22 -0.83
N ILE A 43 0.12 -5.95 -0.48
CA ILE A 43 1.20 -5.82 -1.45
C ILE A 43 1.77 -7.22 -1.65
N LYS A 44 2.02 -7.62 -2.89
CA LYS A 44 2.87 -8.78 -3.14
C LYS A 44 4.27 -8.42 -2.67
N GLU A 45 4.75 -9.09 -1.63
CA GLU A 45 6.16 -9.00 -1.25
C GLU A 45 6.99 -9.39 -2.47
N SER A 46 7.80 -8.44 -2.94
CA SER A 46 8.81 -8.69 -3.97
C SER A 46 10.14 -8.28 -3.35
N PHE A 47 10.93 -9.29 -3.00
CA PHE A 47 12.28 -9.10 -2.51
C PHE A 47 13.18 -9.04 -3.73
N TYR A 48 13.75 -7.88 -4.01
CA TYR A 48 14.90 -7.79 -4.91
C TYR A 48 16.11 -8.21 -4.08
N GLU A 49 16.57 -9.45 -4.26
CA GLU A 49 17.95 -9.76 -3.87
C GLU A 49 18.84 -8.83 -4.69
N ALA A 50 19.58 -7.97 -4.00
CA ALA A 50 20.66 -7.23 -4.62
C ALA A 50 21.69 -8.29 -5.07
N HIS A 51 21.71 -8.61 -6.37
CA HIS A 51 22.82 -9.36 -6.94
C HIS A 51 24.06 -8.46 -6.86
N PHE A 52 24.96 -8.79 -5.93
CA PHE A 52 26.29 -8.20 -5.79
C PHE A 52 27.30 -8.94 -6.67
#